data_AF-A0ABD3XJE7-F1
#
_entry.id   AF-A0ABD3XJE7-F1
#
_cell.length_a   1.000
_cell.length_b   1.000
_cell.length_c   1.000
_cell.angle_alpha   90.00
_cell.angle_beta   90.00
_cell.angle_gamma   90.00
#
_symmetry.space_group_name_H-M   'P 1'
#
loop_
_entity.id
_entity.type
_entity.pdbx_description
1 polymer ?
#
loop_
_entity_poly.entity_id
_entity_poly.type
_entity_poly.pdbx_seq_one_letter_code
_entity_poly.pdbx_strand_id
1 'polypeptide(L)'
;MLYVTVTLVQSRSTTANINLVARVVFGEARSETNAGQLAMTYTVVNRVNTPGFPKTVPDVLNQKYNNGRHQYNTLDSRKHDQEWQAEKARNTKTYRRAVNAATDALCGTKPDPTSGATFFCTKFNCTKRFENKNFVVTKEIRIGNHYFAIMGPR
;
A
#
# COMPACT_ATOMS: atom_id res chain seq x y z
N MET A 1 11.71 1.20 -22.55
CA MET A 1 11.03 1.51 -21.27
C MET A 1 9.51 1.24 -21.32
N LEU A 2 8.77 1.73 -22.33
CA LEU A 2 7.30 1.58 -22.42
C LEU A 2 6.77 0.13 -22.31
N TYR A 3 7.44 -0.85 -22.91
CA TYR A 3 7.02 -2.26 -22.84
C TYR A 3 7.13 -2.85 -21.43
N VAL A 4 8.18 -2.48 -20.69
CA VAL A 4 8.39 -2.91 -19.29
C VAL A 4 7.34 -2.28 -18.38
N THR A 5 7.00 -1.00 -18.59
CA THR A 5 5.94 -0.36 -17.81
C THR A 5 4.57 -0.97 -18.06
N VAL A 6 4.25 -1.33 -19.31
CA VAL A 6 2.98 -1.99 -19.66
C VAL A 6 2.88 -3.38 -19.04
N THR A 7 3.95 -4.19 -19.11
CA THR A 7 3.97 -5.54 -18.52
C THR A 7 3.91 -5.51 -16.99
N LEU A 8 4.56 -4.55 -16.33
CA LEU A 8 4.46 -4.36 -14.88
C LEU A 8 3.06 -3.91 -14.43
N VAL A 9 2.40 -3.04 -15.19
CA VAL A 9 1.01 -2.65 -14.91
C VAL A 9 0.10 -3.85 -15.08
N GLN A 10 0.24 -4.61 -16.16
CA GLN A 10 -0.60 -5.80 -16.43
C GLN A 10 -0.43 -6.89 -15.37
N SER A 11 0.80 -7.15 -14.90
CA SER A 11 1.06 -8.19 -13.91
C SER A 11 0.48 -7.84 -12.52
N ARG A 12 0.48 -6.56 -12.15
CA ARG A 12 -0.04 -6.12 -10.85
C ARG A 12 -1.54 -5.80 -10.85
N SER A 13 -2.17 -5.47 -11.98
CA SER A 13 -3.57 -5.03 -12.07
C SER A 13 -4.61 -6.14 -12.21
N THR A 14 -4.24 -7.40 -11.95
CA THR A 14 -5.20 -8.51 -11.98
C THR A 14 -6.34 -8.32 -10.97
N THR A 15 -7.52 -8.86 -11.27
CA THR A 15 -8.68 -8.82 -10.34
C THR A 15 -8.34 -9.42 -8.98
N ALA A 16 -7.49 -10.46 -8.94
CA ALA A 16 -7.03 -11.07 -7.70
C ALA A 16 -6.18 -10.08 -6.87
N ASN A 17 -5.22 -9.40 -7.49
CA ASN A 17 -4.39 -8.40 -6.82
C ASN A 17 -5.21 -7.18 -6.38
N ILE A 18 -6.14 -6.70 -7.20
CA ILE A 18 -7.04 -5.60 -6.84
C ILE A 18 -7.85 -5.96 -5.60
N ASN A 19 -8.45 -7.15 -5.56
CA ASN A 19 -9.23 -7.60 -4.40
C ASN A 19 -8.36 -7.75 -3.15
N LEU A 20 -7.15 -8.29 -3.28
CA LEU A 20 -6.22 -8.48 -2.18
C LEU A 20 -5.76 -7.13 -1.61
N VAL A 21 -5.37 -6.19 -2.48
CA VAL A 21 -4.98 -4.83 -2.09
C VAL A 21 -6.15 -4.07 -1.49
N ALA A 22 -7.36 -4.17 -2.06
CA ALA A 22 -8.54 -3.51 -1.52
C ALA A 22 -8.87 -3.97 -0.09
N ARG A 23 -8.73 -5.27 0.19
CA ARG A 23 -8.88 -5.81 1.55
C ARG A 23 -7.86 -5.23 2.53
N VAL A 24 -6.62 -5.04 2.07
CA VAL A 24 -5.55 -4.43 2.87
C VAL A 24 -5.81 -2.94 3.10
N VAL A 25 -6.20 -2.18 2.06
CA VAL A 25 -6.60 -0.76 2.17
C VAL A 25 -7.77 -0.60 3.13
N PHE A 26 -8.74 -1.53 3.11
CA PHE A 26 -9.84 -1.53 4.05
C PHE A 26 -9.36 -1.63 5.51
N GLY A 27 -8.35 -2.44 5.82
CA GLY A 27 -7.88 -2.54 7.20
C GLY A 27 -6.95 -1.42 7.64
N GLU A 28 -6.08 -0.97 6.73
CA GLU A 28 -5.07 0.04 7.06
C GLU A 28 -5.59 1.47 6.93
N ALA A 29 -6.58 1.72 6.06
CA ALA A 29 -6.94 3.07 5.64
C ALA A 29 -8.46 3.30 5.39
N ARG A 30 -9.37 2.42 5.85
CA ARG A 30 -10.83 2.64 5.63
C ARG A 30 -11.34 3.99 6.14
N SER A 31 -10.79 4.47 7.25
CA SER A 31 -11.14 5.75 7.87
C SER A 31 -10.44 6.96 7.24
N GLU A 32 -9.51 6.75 6.31
CA GLU A 32 -8.78 7.83 5.64
C GLU A 32 -9.60 8.46 4.51
N THR A 33 -9.14 9.62 4.02
CA THR A 33 -9.67 10.26 2.81
C THR A 33 -9.38 9.45 1.55
N ASN A 34 -9.99 9.78 0.40
CA ASN A 34 -9.69 9.09 -0.87
C ASN A 34 -8.19 9.21 -1.23
N ALA A 35 -7.60 10.38 -0.97
CA ALA A 35 -6.17 10.59 -1.16
C ALA A 35 -5.32 9.74 -0.22
N GLY A 36 -5.73 9.58 1.05
CA GLY A 36 -5.02 8.73 2.01
C GLY A 36 -5.08 7.24 1.66
N GLN A 37 -6.23 6.75 1.17
CA GLN A 37 -6.34 5.37 0.66
C GLN A 37 -5.48 5.15 -0.58
N LEU A 38 -5.52 6.09 -1.54
CA LEU A 38 -4.68 6.03 -2.73
C LEU A 38 -3.18 6.05 -2.37
N ALA A 39 -2.78 6.92 -1.45
CA ALA A 39 -1.41 7.03 -0.95
C ALA A 39 -0.93 5.72 -0.30
N MET A 40 -1.77 5.12 0.54
CA MET A 40 -1.49 3.81 1.14
C MET A 40 -1.28 2.75 0.06
N THR A 41 -2.17 2.67 -0.94
CA THR A 41 -2.02 1.72 -2.04
C THR A 41 -0.71 1.92 -2.81
N TYR A 42 -0.31 3.18 -3.04
CA TYR A 42 0.92 3.47 -3.74
C TYR A 42 2.17 2.95 -3.04
N THR A 43 2.14 2.75 -1.71
CA THR A 43 3.26 2.06 -1.03
C THR A 43 3.48 0.63 -1.52
N VAL A 44 2.40 -0.06 -1.92
CA VAL A 44 2.49 -1.41 -2.51
C VAL A 44 3.11 -1.34 -3.90
N VAL A 45 2.62 -0.43 -4.74
CA VAL A 45 3.12 -0.19 -6.10
C VAL A 45 4.60 0.19 -6.08
N ASN A 46 4.97 1.11 -5.20
CA ASN A 46 6.33 1.61 -5.08
C ASN A 46 7.27 0.48 -4.63
N ARG A 47 6.86 -0.36 -3.66
CA ARG A 47 7.64 -1.55 -3.28
C ARG A 47 7.88 -2.51 -4.43
N VAL A 48 6.84 -2.88 -5.19
CA VAL A 48 7.03 -3.75 -6.37
C VAL A 48 8.09 -3.17 -7.33
N ASN A 49 8.06 -1.84 -7.50
CA ASN A 49 8.95 -1.14 -8.42
C ASN A 49 10.36 -0.86 -7.84
N THR A 50 10.54 -0.77 -6.53
CA THR A 50 11.82 -0.41 -5.90
C THR A 50 12.73 -1.64 -5.73
N PRO A 51 14.01 -1.60 -6.14
CA PRO A 51 14.98 -2.67 -5.88
C PRO A 51 15.09 -3.02 -4.38
N GLY A 52 15.29 -4.30 -4.08
CA GLY A 52 15.38 -4.79 -2.69
C GLY A 52 14.03 -5.13 -2.03
N PHE A 53 12.92 -4.80 -2.67
CA PHE A 53 11.59 -5.27 -2.27
C PHE A 53 11.10 -6.44 -3.15
N PRO A 54 10.13 -7.24 -2.65
CA PRO A 54 9.49 -8.28 -3.45
C PRO A 54 8.85 -7.72 -4.73
N LYS A 55 8.76 -8.56 -5.76
CA LYS A 55 8.38 -8.15 -7.13
C LYS A 55 6.96 -8.53 -7.53
N THR A 56 6.18 -9.07 -6.61
CA THR A 56 4.77 -9.36 -6.81
C THR A 56 3.94 -8.68 -5.71
N VAL A 57 2.69 -8.33 -6.04
CA VAL A 57 1.76 -7.75 -5.07
C VAL A 57 1.55 -8.69 -3.86
N PRO A 58 1.29 -10.00 -4.03
CA PRO A 58 1.15 -10.91 -2.89
C PRO A 58 2.39 -10.94 -1.98
N ASP A 59 3.61 -10.98 -2.54
CA ASP A 59 4.83 -11.04 -1.73
C ASP A 59 5.07 -9.73 -0.96
N VAL A 60 4.76 -8.58 -1.58
CA VAL A 60 4.83 -7.28 -0.90
C VAL A 60 3.84 -7.23 0.26
N LEU A 61 2.61 -7.70 0.06
CA LEU A 61 1.58 -7.70 1.11
C LEU A 61 1.88 -8.67 2.25
N ASN A 62 2.54 -9.79 1.96
CA ASN A 62 2.95 -10.80 2.94
C ASN A 62 4.30 -10.49 3.61
N GLN A 63 4.98 -9.42 3.22
CA GLN A 63 6.30 -9.08 3.74
C GLN A 63 6.25 -8.84 5.26
N LYS A 64 7.20 -9.45 5.97
CA LYS A 64 7.43 -9.28 7.40
C LYS A 64 8.71 -8.47 7.64
N TYR A 65 8.70 -7.65 8.68
CA TYR A 65 9.92 -7.08 9.25
C TYR A 65 10.70 -8.17 10.02
N ASN A 66 11.97 -7.91 10.35
CA ASN A 66 12.83 -8.85 11.09
C ASN A 66 12.27 -9.30 12.44
N ASN A 67 11.38 -8.49 13.05
CA ASN A 67 10.68 -8.83 14.29
C ASN A 67 9.41 -9.69 14.08
N GLY A 68 9.22 -10.23 12.88
CA GLY A 68 8.08 -11.09 12.52
C GLY A 68 6.77 -10.36 12.24
N ARG A 69 6.70 -9.03 12.44
CA ARG A 69 5.48 -8.25 12.20
C ARG A 69 5.26 -8.02 10.71
N HIS A 70 4.01 -8.10 10.27
CA HIS A 70 3.65 -7.79 8.88
C HIS A 70 3.80 -6.30 8.59
N GLN A 71 4.20 -5.98 7.36
CA GLN A 71 4.10 -4.63 6.83
C GLN A 71 2.63 -4.15 6.84
N TYR A 72 1.73 -5.04 6.42
CA TYR A 72 0.30 -4.79 6.27
C TYR A 72 -0.44 -5.80 7.15
N ASN A 73 -1.04 -5.33 8.23
CA ASN A 73 -1.43 -6.15 9.38
C ASN A 73 -2.88 -6.62 9.35
N THR A 74 -3.34 -7.12 8.21
CA THR A 74 -4.78 -7.34 7.97
C THR A 74 -5.13 -8.69 7.37
N LEU A 75 -4.19 -9.35 6.69
CA LEU A 75 -4.46 -10.59 5.94
C LEU A 75 -4.63 -11.84 6.82
N ASP A 76 -4.05 -11.85 8.02
CA ASP A 76 -4.10 -12.99 8.95
C ASP A 76 -5.17 -12.86 10.05
N SER A 77 -6.04 -11.84 9.98
CA SER A 77 -7.07 -11.58 10.99
C SER A 77 -8.45 -12.09 10.54
N ARG A 78 -8.96 -13.14 11.21
CA ARG A 78 -10.31 -13.68 10.98
C ARG A 78 -11.41 -12.62 11.17
N LYS A 79 -11.26 -11.75 12.17
CA LYS A 79 -12.21 -10.65 12.41
C LYS A 79 -12.19 -9.67 11.24
N HIS A 80 -11.00 -9.32 10.76
CA HIS A 80 -10.84 -8.45 9.59
C HIS A 80 -11.46 -9.06 8.34
N ASP A 81 -11.30 -10.38 8.14
CA ASP A 81 -11.96 -11.12 7.07
C ASP A 81 -13.48 -11.00 7.12
N GLN A 82 -14.08 -11.23 8.28
CA GLN A 82 -15.53 -11.12 8.45
C GLN A 82 -16.03 -9.70 8.18
N GLU A 83 -15.33 -8.68 8.67
CA GLU A 83 -15.66 -7.27 8.41
C GLU A 83 -15.59 -6.95 6.91
N TRP A 84 -14.51 -7.37 6.23
CA TRP A 84 -14.35 -7.18 4.80
C TRP A 84 -15.45 -7.86 3.98
N GLN A 85 -15.76 -9.12 4.27
CA GLN A 85 -16.81 -9.85 3.56
C GLN A 85 -18.19 -9.24 3.77
N ALA A 86 -18.47 -8.73 4.98
CA ALA A 86 -19.74 -8.09 5.27
C ALA A 86 -19.92 -6.77 4.51
N GLU A 87 -18.86 -5.94 4.42
CA GLU A 87 -18.86 -4.69 3.66
C GLU A 87 -18.95 -4.95 2.14
N LYS A 88 -18.28 -6.00 1.65
CA LYS A 88 -18.36 -6.47 0.27
C LYS A 88 -19.77 -6.94 -0.09
N ALA A 89 -20.38 -7.81 0.72
CA ALA A 89 -21.72 -8.33 0.49
C ALA A 89 -22.77 -7.23 0.42
N ARG A 90 -22.62 -6.19 1.25
CA ARG A 90 -23.49 -5.01 1.26
C ARG A 90 -23.11 -3.95 0.22
N ASN A 91 -22.01 -4.14 -0.51
CA ASN A 91 -21.45 -3.17 -1.45
C ASN A 91 -21.43 -1.76 -0.83
N THR A 92 -20.81 -1.59 0.33
CA THR A 92 -20.86 -0.29 1.04
C THR A 92 -20.00 0.77 0.35
N LYS A 93 -20.19 2.04 0.74
CA LYS A 93 -19.29 3.14 0.31
C LYS A 93 -17.84 2.85 0.72
N THR A 94 -17.62 2.29 1.91
CA THR A 94 -16.29 1.97 2.43
C THR A 94 -15.61 0.90 1.58
N TYR A 95 -16.32 -0.18 1.25
CA TYR A 95 -15.85 -1.22 0.34
C TYR A 95 -15.47 -0.63 -1.03
N ARG A 96 -16.38 0.12 -1.66
CA ARG A 96 -16.14 0.72 -2.98
C ARG A 96 -14.93 1.66 -2.99
N ARG A 97 -14.73 2.46 -1.94
CA ARG A 97 -13.58 3.37 -1.84
C ARG A 97 -12.25 2.60 -1.82
N ALA A 98 -12.18 1.52 -1.05
CA ALA A 98 -10.99 0.68 -0.98
C ALA A 98 -10.69 -0.02 -2.31
N VAL A 99 -11.72 -0.54 -3.00
CA VAL A 99 -11.59 -1.13 -4.34
C VAL A 99 -11.14 -0.08 -5.35
N ASN A 100 -11.72 1.11 -5.34
CA ASN A 100 -11.32 2.19 -6.25
C ASN A 100 -9.86 2.61 -6.02
N ALA A 101 -9.42 2.77 -4.77
CA ALA A 101 -8.03 3.09 -4.48
C ALA A 101 -7.06 1.98 -4.94
N ALA A 102 -7.44 0.70 -4.79
CA ALA A 102 -6.67 -0.45 -5.27
C ALA A 102 -6.54 -0.43 -6.80
N THR A 103 -7.67 -0.31 -7.49
CA THR A 103 -7.73 -0.21 -8.95
C THR A 103 -6.92 0.99 -9.45
N ASP A 104 -7.13 2.16 -8.85
CA ASP A 104 -6.55 3.42 -9.33
C ASP A 104 -5.01 3.37 -9.35
N ALA A 105 -4.39 2.85 -8.29
CA ALA A 105 -2.94 2.76 -8.21
C ALA A 105 -2.37 1.56 -8.99
N LEU A 106 -2.99 0.37 -8.91
CA LEU A 106 -2.47 -0.82 -9.59
C LEU A 106 -2.54 -0.67 -11.11
N CYS A 107 -3.65 -0.12 -11.62
CA CYS A 107 -3.82 0.19 -13.04
C CYS A 107 -3.08 1.47 -13.46
N GLY A 108 -2.68 2.32 -12.50
CA GLY A 108 -2.02 3.59 -12.78
C GLY A 108 -2.94 4.64 -13.43
N THR A 109 -4.25 4.58 -13.15
CA THR A 109 -5.23 5.55 -13.68
C THR A 109 -5.23 6.87 -12.93
N LYS A 110 -4.65 6.91 -11.72
CA LYS A 110 -4.36 8.15 -10.97
C LYS A 110 -2.88 8.23 -10.64
N PRO A 111 -2.29 9.44 -10.51
CA PRO A 111 -0.88 9.58 -10.15
C PRO A 111 -0.60 9.26 -8.68
N ASP A 112 0.66 8.92 -8.37
CA ASP A 112 1.15 8.69 -7.01
C ASP A 112 1.18 10.00 -6.19
N PRO A 113 0.35 10.16 -5.14
CA PRO A 113 0.36 11.35 -4.31
C PRO A 113 1.52 11.38 -3.30
N THR A 114 2.26 10.28 -3.14
CA THR A 114 3.31 10.12 -2.12
C THR A 114 4.72 10.44 -2.61
N SER A 115 4.89 10.72 -3.90
CA SER A 115 6.19 10.92 -4.54
C SER A 115 7.15 9.73 -4.36
N GLY A 116 6.66 8.48 -4.41
CA GLY A 116 7.50 7.28 -4.36
C GLY A 116 7.69 6.69 -2.95
N ALA A 117 6.82 7.00 -1.98
CA ALA A 117 6.97 6.46 -0.64
C ALA A 117 6.79 4.93 -0.61
N THR A 118 7.67 4.24 0.14
CA THR A 118 7.62 2.78 0.33
C THR A 118 7.19 2.37 1.74
N PHE A 119 7.07 3.34 2.66
CA PHE A 119 6.63 3.12 4.04
C PHE A 119 5.59 4.16 4.44
N PHE A 120 4.75 3.81 5.42
CA PHE A 120 3.82 4.75 6.06
C PHE A 120 3.62 4.44 7.54
N CYS A 121 2.99 5.38 8.26
CA CYS A 121 2.50 5.15 9.61
C CYS A 121 1.45 6.17 10.08
N THR A 122 0.80 5.84 11.19
CA THR A 122 -0.27 6.61 11.84
C THR A 122 0.20 7.58 12.91
N LYS A 123 1.49 7.55 13.30
CA LYS A 123 2.05 8.43 14.34
C LYS A 123 3.16 9.29 13.75
N PHE A 124 3.17 10.57 14.11
CA PHE A 124 4.22 11.51 13.74
C PHE A 124 5.61 10.99 14.16
N ASN A 125 6.63 11.21 13.32
CA ASN A 125 8.03 10.84 13.56
C ASN A 125 8.30 9.34 13.73
N CYS A 126 7.37 8.47 13.32
CA CYS A 126 7.66 7.04 13.27
C CYS A 126 8.72 6.72 12.19
N THR A 127 8.92 7.61 11.21
CA THR A 127 9.63 7.34 9.94
C THR A 127 11.11 7.05 10.15
N LYS A 128 11.72 7.65 11.18
CA LYS A 128 13.09 7.31 11.63
C LYS A 128 13.28 5.83 11.94
N ARG A 129 12.21 5.08 12.26
CA ARG A 129 12.27 3.62 12.50
C ARG A 129 12.61 2.81 11.24
N PHE A 130 12.48 3.40 10.06
CA PHE A 130 12.75 2.73 8.79
C PHE A 130 14.20 2.87 8.33
N GLU A 131 14.95 3.79 8.94
CA GLU A 131 16.36 3.99 8.62
C GLU A 131 17.20 2.79 9.01
N ASN A 132 18.25 2.54 8.23
CA ASN A 132 19.27 1.54 8.52
C ASN A 132 20.61 2.01 7.98
N LYS A 133 21.68 1.21 8.12
CA LYS A 133 23.03 1.58 7.69
C LYS A 133 23.14 2.01 6.22
N ASN A 134 22.24 1.53 5.36
CA ASN A 134 22.27 1.79 3.92
C ASN A 134 21.26 2.85 3.46
N PHE A 135 20.20 3.11 4.25
CA PHE A 135 19.08 3.95 3.81
C PHE A 135 18.59 4.90 4.91
N VAL A 136 18.27 6.13 4.51
CA VAL A 136 17.67 7.19 5.37
C VAL A 136 16.35 7.68 4.79
N VAL A 137 15.52 8.29 5.63
CA VAL A 137 14.32 8.98 5.16
C VAL A 137 14.75 10.31 4.55
N THR A 138 14.58 10.47 3.23
CA THR A 138 14.94 11.71 2.52
C THR A 138 13.80 12.70 2.46
N LYS A 139 12.56 12.21 2.53
CA LYS A 139 11.36 13.05 2.55
C LYS A 139 10.20 12.33 3.26
N GLU A 140 9.42 13.12 3.98
CA GLU A 140 8.19 12.71 4.64
C GLU A 140 7.02 13.59 4.18
N ILE A 141 5.89 12.97 3.85
CA ILE A 141 4.67 13.67 3.42
C ILE A 141 3.50 13.19 4.26
N ARG A 142 2.72 14.12 4.84
CA ARG A 142 1.48 13.79 5.52
C ARG A 142 0.30 13.86 4.55
N ILE A 143 -0.45 12.77 4.42
CA ILE A 143 -1.69 12.70 3.64
C ILE A 143 -2.76 12.09 4.53
N GLY A 144 -3.77 12.88 4.88
CA GLY A 144 -4.74 12.50 5.91
C GLY A 144 -4.06 12.35 7.28
N ASN A 145 -4.31 11.22 7.95
CA ASN A 145 -3.70 10.91 9.24
C ASN A 145 -2.45 10.04 9.13
N HIS A 146 -1.99 9.75 7.92
CA HIS A 146 -0.78 8.99 7.68
C HIS A 146 0.40 9.86 7.25
N TYR A 147 1.58 9.44 7.67
CA TYR A 147 2.88 9.95 7.25
C TYR A 147 3.53 8.92 6.32
N PHE A 148 3.96 9.36 5.14
CA PHE A 148 4.54 8.54 4.08
C PHE A 148 6.02 8.89 3.93
N ALA A 149 6.88 7.87 3.97
CA ALA A 149 8.33 8.04 3.94
C ALA A 149 8.95 7.57 2.62
N ILE A 150 9.76 8.45 2.03
CA ILE A 150 10.60 8.17 0.88
C ILE A 150 12.00 7.87 1.41
N MET A 151 12.53 6.71 1.02
CA MET A 151 13.87 6.27 1.41
C MET A 151 14.87 6.62 0.31
N GLY A 152 16.04 7.09 0.71
CA GLY A 152 17.20 7.24 -0.17
C GLY A 152 18.43 6.58 0.43
N PRO A 153 19.48 6.38 -0.37
CA PRO A 153 20.77 5.93 0.16
C PRO A 153 21.27 6.93 1.22
N ARG A 154 21.95 6.40 2.25
CA ARG A 154 22.68 7.22 3.21
C ARG A 154 23.96 7.77 2.58
#